data_AF-A0A0F8ZQ24-F1
#
_entry.id   AF-A0A0F8ZQ24-F1
#
_cell.length_a   1.000
_cell.length_b   1.000
_cell.length_c   1.000
_cell.angle_alpha   90.00
_cell.angle_beta   90.00
_cell.angle_gamma   90.00
#
_symmetry.space_group_name_H-M   'P 1'
#
loop_
_entity.id
_entity.type
_entity.pdbx_description
1 polymer ?
#
loop_
_entity_poly.entity_id
_entity_poly.type
_entity_poly.pdbx_seq_one_letter_code
_entity_poly.pdbx_strand_id
1 'polypeptide(L)' 'PSTSKAQRTLFCIALSIKKKETPASFSKQAAKIAEKNSLETIKDFCESPVSK' A
#
# COMPACT_ATOMS: atom_id res chain seq x y z
N PRO A 1 -10.21 10.36 -6.50
CA PRO A 1 -10.19 9.35 -5.42
C PRO A 1 -9.60 9.92 -4.12
N SER A 2 -10.43 10.13 -3.10
CA SER A 2 -10.00 10.51 -1.75
C SER A 2 -9.43 9.29 -1.02
N THR A 3 -8.14 8.99 -1.20
CA THR A 3 -7.47 8.09 -0.26
C THR A 3 -7.20 8.88 1.02
N SER A 4 -8.04 8.66 2.03
CA SER A 4 -7.76 9.16 3.37
C SER A 4 -6.33 8.76 3.76
N LYS A 5 -5.61 9.58 4.54
CA LYS A 5 -4.19 9.33 4.90
C LYS A 5 -3.95 7.89 5.36
N ALA A 6 -4.90 7.30 6.09
CA ALA A 6 -4.86 5.90 6.54
C ALA A 6 -4.80 4.89 5.38
N GLN A 7 -5.56 5.10 4.31
CA GLN A 7 -5.56 4.24 3.14
C GLN A 7 -4.23 4.34 2.39
N ARG A 8 -3.70 5.57 2.22
CA ARG A 8 -2.36 5.76 1.63
C ARG A 8 -1.28 5.03 2.43
N THR A 9 -1.31 5.13 3.76
CA THR A 9 -0.39 4.39 4.64
C THR A 9 -0.47 2.89 4.41
N LEU A 10 -1.67 2.32 4.30
CA LEU A 10 -1.85 0.89 4.01
C LEU A 10 -1.25 0.48 2.66
N PHE A 11 -1.40 1.30 1.63
CA PHE A 11 -0.77 1.06 0.33
C PHE A 11 0.76 1.17 0.40
N CYS A 12 1.30 2.13 1.15
CA CYS A 12 2.75 2.21 1.37
C CYS A 12 3.30 1.00 2.14
N ILE A 13 2.59 0.51 3.16
CA ILE A 13 2.96 -0.74 3.86
C ILE A 13 2.88 -1.92 2.90
N ALA A 14 1.85 -1.98 2.05
CA ALA A 14 1.70 -3.02 1.04
C ALA A 14 2.87 -3.00 0.05
N LEU A 15 3.40 -1.82 -0.30
CA LEU A 15 4.57 -1.68 -1.16
C LEU A 15 5.80 -2.31 -0.51
N SER A 16 6.06 -2.01 0.77
CA SER A 16 7.18 -2.58 1.52
C SER A 16 7.04 -4.10 1.67
N ILE A 17 5.82 -4.62 1.85
CA ILE A 17 5.55 -6.07 1.88
C ILE A 17 5.83 -6.70 0.51
N LYS A 18 5.36 -6.08 -0.58
CA LYS A 18 5.58 -6.55 -1.96
C LYS A 18 7.08 -6.62 -2.29
N LYS A 19 7.87 -5.65 -1.80
CA LYS A 19 9.33 -5.59 -1.93
C LYS A 19 10.09 -6.52 -0.98
N LYS A 20 9.38 -7.25 -0.10
CA LYS A 20 9.96 -8.12 0.94
C LYS A 20 10.82 -7.37 1.98
N GLU A 21 10.64 -6.06 2.10
CA GLU A 21 11.29 -5.22 3.13
C GLU A 21 10.53 -5.28 4.46
N THR A 22 9.25 -5.64 4.43
CA THR A 22 8.39 -5.78 5.60
C THR A 22 7.70 -7.15 5.57
N PRO A 23 7.63 -7.88 6.69
CA PRO A 23 6.94 -9.16 6.72
C PRO A 23 5.43 -8.99 6.52
N ALA A 24 4.78 -9.91 5.80
CA ALA A 24 3.33 -9.89 5.57
C ALA A 24 2.50 -9.98 6.87
N SER A 25 3.11 -10.46 7.96
CA SER A 25 2.51 -10.48 9.31
C SER A 25 2.35 -9.09 9.93
N PHE A 26 3.09 -8.08 9.44
CA PHE A 26 3.01 -6.71 9.95
C PHE A 26 1.61 -6.11 9.78
N SER A 27 0.94 -6.40 8.67
CA SER A 27 -0.44 -6.01 8.45
C SER A 27 -1.13 -6.94 7.46
N LYS A 28 -2.14 -7.66 7.93
CA LYS A 28 -2.95 -8.56 7.10
C LYS A 28 -3.63 -7.83 5.94
N GLN A 29 -4.08 -6.59 6.18
CA GLN A 29 -4.75 -5.78 5.18
C GLN A 29 -3.77 -5.30 4.11
N ALA A 30 -2.58 -4.86 4.50
CA ALA A 30 -1.54 -4.45 3.56
C ALA A 30 -0.98 -5.64 2.77
N ALA A 31 -0.84 -6.81 3.40
CA ALA A 31 -0.46 -8.05 2.71
C ALA A 31 -1.48 -8.42 1.62
N LYS A 32 -2.79 -8.35 1.93
CA LYS A 32 -3.85 -8.59 0.94
C LYS A 32 -3.81 -7.59 -0.23
N ILE A 33 -3.49 -6.33 0.04
CA ILE A 33 -3.29 -5.31 -1.02
C ILE A 33 -2.07 -5.67 -1.87
N ALA A 34 -0.96 -6.07 -1.23
CA ALA A 34 0.27 -6.49 -1.90
C ALA A 34 0.04 -7.71 -2.81
N GLU A 35 -0.79 -8.67 -2.40
CA GLU A 35 -1.11 -9.84 -3.23
C GLU A 35 -2.05 -9.49 -4.39
N LYS A 36 -3.07 -8.66 -4.14
CA LYS A 36 -4.12 -8.37 -5.12
C LYS A 36 -3.75 -7.31 -6.17
N ASN A 37 -2.72 -6.52 -5.93
CA ASN A 37 -2.35 -5.41 -6.81
C ASN A 37 -0.93 -5.56 -7.34
N SER A 38 -0.67 -4.99 -8.50
CA SER A 38 0.67 -4.89 -9.08
C SER A 38 1.51 -3.89 -8.29
N LEU A 39 2.84 -4.07 -8.32
CA LEU A 39 3.78 -3.19 -7.61
C LEU A 39 3.60 -1.72 -8.06
N GLU A 40 3.38 -1.50 -9.36
CA GLU A 40 3.14 -0.19 -9.95
C GLU A 40 1.85 0.46 -9.43
N THR A 41 0.74 -0.28 -9.38
CA THR A 41 -0.51 0.20 -8.80
C THR A 41 -0.32 0.60 -7.34
N ILE A 42 0.36 -0.23 -6.55
CA ILE A 42 0.56 0.04 -5.13
C ILE A 42 1.44 1.29 -4.94
N LYS A 43 2.48 1.42 -5.78
CA LYS A 43 3.37 2.57 -5.80
C LYS A 43 2.62 3.86 -6.17
N ASP A 44 1.81 3.82 -7.21
CA ASP A 44 0.95 4.94 -7.64
C ASP A 44 0.05 5.42 -6.49
N PHE A 45 -0.63 4.50 -5.79
CA PHE A 45 -1.47 4.86 -4.65
C PHE A 45 -0.67 5.39 -3.43
N CYS A 46 0.56 4.91 -3.21
CA CYS A 46 1.42 5.38 -2.12
C CYS A 46 2.00 6.78 -2.40
N GLU A 47 2.31 7.09 -3.66
CA GLU A 47 2.90 8.36 -4.09
C GLU A 47 1.85 9.40 -4.51
N SER A 48 0.62 8.96 -4.82
CA SER A 48 -0.48 9.83 -5.22
C SER A 48 -0.75 10.92 -4.17
N PRO A 49 -0.87 12.20 -4.60
CA PRO A 49 -1.21 13.29 -3.71
C PRO A 49 -2.62 13.06 -3.15
N VAL A 50 -2.74 13.12 -1.83
CA VAL A 50 -4.05 13.11 -1.18
C VAL A 50 -4.69 14.47 -1.44
N SER A 51 -5.61 14.53 -2.38
CA SER A 51 -6.46 15.72 -2.53
C SER A 51 -7.23 15.92 -1.23
N LYS A 52 -7.03 17.10 -0.62
CA LYS A 52 -7.64 17.53 0.65
C LYS A 52 -9.16 17.50 0.59
#